data_AF-A0A1U9ZZH4-F1
#
_entry.id   AF-A0A1U9ZZH4-F1
#
_cell.length_a   1.000
_cell.length_b   1.000
_cell.length_c   1.000
_cell.angle_alpha   90.00
_cell.angle_beta   90.00
_cell.angle_gamma   90.00
#
_symmetry.space_group_name_H-M   'P 1'
#
loop_
_entity.id
_entity.type
_entity.pdbx_description
1 polymer ?
#
loop_
_entity_poly.entity_id
_entity_poly.type
_entity_poly.pdbx_seq_one_letter_code
_entity_poly.pdbx_strand_id
1 'polypeptide(L)'
;MGSQSAGSSVTQANAAGIPIMAFDRKPSGGKGKVKVLGNDGIADALAAVAAGEMYATNAESPFALGQKVMSLAGDVLGGKQVQPDETLRGELVTKNNVKEYADHLTSLGDKSGVPDSLK
;
A
#
# COMPACT_ATOMS: atom_id res chain seq x y z
N MET A 1 -5.26 -2.99 25.04
CA MET A 1 -4.34 -4.13 25.27
C MET A 1 -3.89 -4.80 23.95
N GLY A 2 -3.49 -4.04 22.90
CA GLY A 2 -3.46 -4.57 21.52
C GLY A 2 -2.10 -4.87 20.87
N SER A 3 -0.96 -4.40 21.40
CA SER A 3 0.35 -4.63 20.75
C SER A 3 1.39 -5.34 21.64
N GLN A 4 1.23 -5.27 22.97
CA GLN A 4 2.18 -5.88 23.90
C GLN A 4 2.09 -7.41 23.93
N SER A 5 0.89 -8.00 23.76
CA SER A 5 0.70 -9.46 23.75
C SER A 5 1.28 -10.13 22.50
N ALA A 6 1.28 -9.44 21.36
CA ALA A 6 1.90 -9.94 20.13
C ALA A 6 3.43 -9.81 20.15
N GLY A 7 4.00 -8.91 20.96
CA GLY A 7 5.45 -8.68 20.98
C GLY A 7 6.25 -9.90 21.46
N SER A 8 5.75 -10.62 22.47
CA SER A 8 6.41 -11.81 23.03
C SER A 8 6.35 -13.00 22.08
N SER A 9 5.20 -13.25 21.44
CA SER A 9 5.06 -14.33 20.45
C SER A 9 5.88 -14.07 19.19
N VAL A 10 5.92 -12.82 18.70
CA VAL A 10 6.79 -12.42 17.57
C VAL A 10 8.26 -12.63 17.94
N THR A 11 8.66 -12.32 19.17
CA THR A 11 10.04 -12.55 19.64
C THR A 11 10.38 -14.04 19.68
N GLN A 12 9.48 -14.89 20.18
CA GLN A 12 9.69 -16.34 20.19
C GLN A 12 9.76 -16.93 18.78
N ALA A 13 8.85 -16.55 17.88
CA ALA A 13 8.86 -17.00 16.50
C ALA A 13 10.16 -16.60 15.77
N ASN A 14 10.60 -15.36 15.98
CA ASN A 14 11.88 -14.86 15.48
C ASN A 14 13.10 -15.63 16.02
N ALA A 15 13.05 -16.11 17.26
CA ALA A 15 14.10 -16.93 17.87
C ALA A 15 14.09 -18.36 17.31
N ALA A 16 12.91 -18.88 16.97
CA ALA A 16 12.73 -20.17 16.32
C ALA A 16 13.01 -20.16 14.81
N GLY A 17 13.39 -19.01 14.23
CA GLY A 17 13.65 -18.88 12.79
C GLY A 17 12.38 -18.91 11.93
N ILE A 18 11.20 -18.72 12.53
CA ILE A 18 9.93 -18.68 11.81
C ILE A 18 9.74 -17.28 11.21
N PRO A 19 9.57 -17.14 9.88
CA PRO A 19 9.32 -15.85 9.25
C PRO A 19 8.01 -15.23 9.71
N ILE A 20 8.04 -13.93 10.04
CA ILE A 20 6.85 -13.17 10.44
C ILE A 20 6.59 -12.04 9.45
N MET A 21 5.37 -12.01 8.93
CA MET A 21 4.82 -10.88 8.19
C MET A 21 3.76 -10.17 9.02
N ALA A 22 3.80 -8.86 9.03
CA ALA A 22 2.76 -8.00 9.60
C ALA A 22 2.15 -7.17 8.48
N PHE A 23 0.83 -7.10 8.44
CA PHE A 23 0.11 -6.25 7.50
C PHE A 23 -0.28 -4.96 8.20
N ASP A 24 -0.11 -3.83 7.51
CA ASP A 24 -0.54 -2.48 7.89
C ASP A 24 0.23 -1.86 9.09
N ARG A 25 0.45 -2.62 10.17
CA ARG A 25 1.15 -2.14 11.37
C ARG A 25 2.22 -3.09 11.88
N LYS A 26 3.40 -2.51 12.16
CA LYS A 26 4.51 -3.23 12.80
C LYS A 26 4.21 -3.52 14.29
N PRO A 27 4.43 -4.74 14.79
CA PRO A 27 4.30 -5.04 16.21
C PRO A 27 5.37 -4.29 17.03
N SER A 28 5.05 -4.00 18.29
CA SER A 28 5.95 -3.27 19.19
C SER A 28 7.12 -4.12 19.71
N GLY A 29 7.01 -5.46 19.72
CA GLY A 29 8.07 -6.40 20.08
C GLY A 29 8.60 -7.22 18.90
N GLY A 30 9.79 -7.82 19.06
CA GLY A 30 10.44 -8.60 17.99
C GLY A 30 10.89 -7.75 16.78
N LYS A 31 11.22 -6.48 17.02
CA LYS A 31 11.65 -5.51 15.99
C LYS A 31 12.87 -6.03 15.20
N GLY A 32 12.90 -5.77 13.90
CA GLY A 32 14.05 -6.05 13.02
C GLY A 32 13.99 -7.34 12.22
N LYS A 33 13.11 -8.29 12.57
CA LYS A 33 12.90 -9.54 11.80
C LYS A 33 11.50 -9.71 11.20
N VAL A 34 10.59 -8.77 11.48
CA VAL A 34 9.26 -8.72 10.89
C VAL A 34 9.29 -7.99 9.56
N LYS A 35 8.80 -8.62 8.50
CA LYS A 35 8.52 -7.95 7.22
C LYS A 35 7.14 -7.29 7.31
N VAL A 36 7.05 -6.00 6.97
CA VAL A 36 5.78 -5.27 6.98
C VAL A 36 5.28 -5.14 5.54
N LEU A 37 4.02 -5.49 5.31
CA LEU A 37 3.33 -5.34 4.03
C LEU A 37 2.18 -4.33 4.18
N GLY A 38 2.03 -3.44 3.20
CA GLY A 38 0.92 -2.47 3.13
C GLY A 38 -0.12 -2.79 2.06
N ASN A 39 -1.20 -2.01 2.04
CA ASN A 39 -2.16 -1.90 0.95
C ASN A 39 -2.27 -0.44 0.49
N ASP A 40 -2.96 -0.21 -0.63
CA ASP A 40 -3.24 1.06 -1.31
C ASP A 40 -2.00 1.76 -1.89
N GLY A 41 -0.85 1.70 -1.23
CA GLY A 41 0.34 2.42 -1.66
C GLY A 41 0.14 3.94 -1.60
N ILE A 42 -0.53 4.42 -0.56
CA ILE A 42 -0.65 5.85 -0.26
C ILE A 42 0.71 6.45 0.17
N ALA A 43 0.80 7.78 0.24
CA ALA A 43 2.05 8.50 0.45
C ALA A 43 2.90 7.96 1.61
N ASP A 44 2.30 7.65 2.76
CA ASP A 44 2.99 7.09 3.93
C ASP A 44 3.56 5.69 3.65
N ALA A 45 2.82 4.84 2.94
CA ALA A 45 3.29 3.51 2.55
C ALA A 45 4.44 3.60 1.54
N LEU A 46 4.36 4.50 0.55
CA LEU A 46 5.44 4.72 -0.41
C LEU A 46 6.70 5.26 0.27
N ALA A 47 6.56 6.20 1.21
CA ALA A 47 7.66 6.71 2.01
C ALA A 47 8.29 5.59 2.87
N ALA A 48 7.46 4.76 3.52
CA ALA A 48 7.92 3.63 4.33
C ALA A 48 8.64 2.56 3.48
N VAL A 49 8.16 2.29 2.26
CA VAL A 49 8.83 1.37 1.32
C VAL A 49 10.17 1.95 0.86
N ALA A 50 10.22 3.23 0.50
CA ALA A 50 11.45 3.90 0.11
C ALA A 50 12.51 3.91 1.24
N ALA A 51 12.06 4.19 2.47
CA ALA A 51 12.89 4.16 3.68
C ALA A 51 13.31 2.72 4.08
N GLY A 52 12.64 1.69 3.56
CA GLY A 52 12.87 0.29 3.94
C GLY A 52 12.25 -0.13 5.27
N GLU A 53 11.34 0.70 5.81
CA GLU A 53 10.56 0.40 7.01
C GLU A 53 9.39 -0.56 6.71
N MET A 54 8.86 -0.48 5.48
CA MET A 54 7.91 -1.40 4.88
C MET A 54 8.59 -2.18 3.75
N TYR A 55 8.32 -3.49 3.66
CA TYR A 55 8.93 -4.34 2.65
C TYR A 55 8.30 -4.15 1.27
N ALA A 56 6.97 -4.09 1.23
CA ALA A 56 6.21 -3.87 0.00
C ALA A 56 4.78 -3.39 0.34
N THR A 57 4.08 -2.89 -0.67
CA THR A 57 2.64 -2.62 -0.61
C THR A 57 1.96 -3.13 -1.87
N ASN A 58 0.75 -3.69 -1.74
CA ASN A 58 -0.15 -3.83 -2.88
C ASN A 58 -0.73 -2.44 -3.17
N ALA A 59 -0.26 -1.77 -4.20
CA ALA A 59 -0.61 -0.39 -4.49
C ALA A 59 -1.85 -0.32 -5.38
N GLU A 60 -2.85 0.39 -4.92
CA GLU A 60 -4.17 0.54 -5.53
C GLU A 60 -4.54 2.03 -5.41
N SER A 61 -4.07 2.86 -6.34
CA SER A 61 -4.21 4.31 -6.26
C SER A 61 -5.66 4.74 -5.97
N PRO A 62 -5.94 5.32 -4.78
CA PRO A 62 -7.28 5.84 -4.48
C PRO A 62 -7.68 6.96 -5.43
N PHE A 63 -6.71 7.71 -5.94
CA PHE A 63 -6.93 8.76 -6.93
C PHE A 63 -7.38 8.19 -8.28
N ALA A 64 -6.69 7.16 -8.80
CA ALA A 64 -7.08 6.50 -10.05
C ALA A 64 -8.47 5.85 -9.93
N LEU A 65 -8.74 5.21 -8.79
CA LEU A 65 -10.06 4.67 -8.48
C LEU A 65 -11.12 5.77 -8.48
N GLY A 66 -10.85 6.91 -7.85
CA GLY A 66 -11.74 8.07 -7.86
C GLY A 66 -12.05 8.59 -9.28
N GLN A 67 -11.03 8.72 -10.13
CA GLN A 67 -11.21 9.09 -11.55
C GLN A 67 -12.12 8.10 -12.27
N LYS A 68 -11.90 6.80 -12.05
CA LYS A 68 -12.73 5.75 -12.68
C LYS A 68 -14.18 5.82 -12.22
N VAL A 69 -14.43 5.98 -10.91
CA VAL A 69 -15.78 6.11 -10.35
C VAL A 69 -16.50 7.31 -10.96
N MET A 70 -15.84 8.47 -11.06
CA MET A 70 -16.43 9.67 -11.66
C MET A 70 -16.75 9.48 -13.15
N SER A 71 -15.88 8.80 -13.89
CA SER A 71 -16.13 8.44 -15.29
C SER A 71 -17.38 7.55 -15.43
N LEU A 72 -17.48 6.48 -14.62
CA LEU A 72 -18.62 5.57 -14.65
C LEU A 72 -19.93 6.27 -14.24
N ALA A 73 -19.88 7.14 -13.23
CA ALA A 73 -21.03 7.93 -12.83
C ALA A 73 -21.52 8.84 -13.96
N GLY A 74 -20.60 9.48 -14.70
CA GLY A 74 -20.92 10.26 -15.88
C GLY A 74 -21.58 9.43 -16.98
N ASP A 75 -21.07 8.22 -17.24
CA ASP A 75 -21.65 7.29 -18.22
C ASP A 75 -23.07 6.85 -17.84
N VAL A 76 -23.30 6.52 -16.57
CA VAL A 76 -24.63 6.16 -16.05
C VAL A 76 -25.61 7.32 -16.18
N LEU A 77 -25.21 8.54 -15.78
CA LEU A 77 -26.04 9.74 -15.92
C LEU A 77 -26.33 10.07 -17.39
N GLY A 78 -25.42 9.72 -18.30
CA GLY A 78 -25.60 9.82 -19.74
C GLY A 78 -26.44 8.68 -20.36
N GLY A 79 -26.99 7.77 -19.56
CA GLY A 79 -27.82 6.65 -20.01
C GLY A 79 -27.04 5.49 -20.64
N LYS A 80 -25.70 5.47 -20.52
CA LYS A 80 -24.90 4.35 -21.00
C LYS A 80 -24.99 3.17 -20.02
N GLN A 81 -24.92 1.97 -20.57
CA GLN A 81 -24.77 0.75 -19.78
C GLN A 81 -23.30 0.58 -19.40
N VAL A 82 -23.03 0.41 -18.11
CA VAL A 82 -21.70 0.11 -17.56
C VAL A 82 -21.63 -1.34 -17.11
N GLN A 83 -20.42 -1.89 -16.98
CA GLN A 83 -20.24 -3.23 -16.41
C GLN A 83 -20.72 -3.25 -14.95
N PRO A 84 -21.39 -4.33 -14.52
CA PRO A 84 -21.88 -4.45 -13.14
C PRO A 84 -20.74 -4.63 -12.13
N ASP A 85 -19.62 -5.19 -12.58
CA ASP A 85 -18.41 -5.40 -11.81
C ASP A 85 -17.17 -4.94 -12.58
N GLU A 86 -16.25 -4.32 -11.85
CA GLU A 86 -14.92 -3.98 -12.36
C GLU A 86 -13.92 -4.15 -11.22
N THR A 87 -12.82 -4.86 -11.50
CA THR A 87 -11.77 -5.12 -10.51
C THR A 87 -10.63 -4.15 -10.70
N LEU A 88 -10.27 -3.41 -9.65
CA LEU A 88 -9.04 -2.63 -9.66
C LEU A 88 -7.85 -3.59 -9.63
N ARG A 89 -6.89 -3.39 -10.53
CA ARG A 89 -5.65 -4.17 -10.51
C ARG A 89 -4.62 -3.43 -9.68
N GLY A 90 -4.30 -3.98 -8.53
CA GLY A 90 -3.16 -3.53 -7.73
C GLY A 90 -1.82 -3.83 -8.39
N GLU A 91 -0.81 -3.06 -8.02
CA GLU A 91 0.59 -3.26 -8.39
C GLU A 91 1.41 -3.61 -7.14
N LEU A 92 2.25 -4.64 -7.21
CA LEU A 92 3.21 -4.89 -6.14
C LEU A 92 4.31 -3.82 -6.18
N VAL A 93 4.32 -2.93 -5.19
CA VAL A 93 5.33 -1.90 -5.03
C VAL A 93 6.31 -2.30 -3.93
N THR A 94 7.59 -2.29 -4.28
CA THR A 94 8.74 -2.59 -3.43
C THR A 94 9.77 -1.48 -3.58
N LYS A 95 10.87 -1.56 -2.82
CA LYS A 95 11.99 -0.60 -2.96
C LYS A 95 12.56 -0.53 -4.38
N ASN A 96 12.37 -1.57 -5.20
CA ASN A 96 12.89 -1.64 -6.57
C ASN A 96 12.05 -0.85 -7.59
N ASN A 97 10.76 -0.61 -7.33
CA ASN A 97 9.85 0.05 -8.26
C ASN A 97 9.04 1.21 -7.64
N VAL A 98 9.34 1.60 -6.39
CA VAL A 98 8.57 2.64 -5.68
C VAL A 98 8.68 4.01 -6.35
N LYS A 99 9.78 4.30 -7.06
CA LYS A 99 9.94 5.56 -7.77
C LYS A 99 9.11 5.59 -9.05
N GLU A 100 9.08 4.48 -9.76
CA GLU A 100 8.30 4.28 -10.98
C GLU A 100 6.79 4.42 -10.68
N TYR A 101 6.33 3.86 -9.56
CA TYR A 101 4.95 4.04 -9.13
C TYR A 101 4.64 5.50 -8.72
N ALA A 102 5.56 6.19 -8.06
CA ALA A 102 5.40 7.62 -7.76
C ALA A 102 5.34 8.50 -9.03
N ASP A 103 6.16 8.20 -10.03
CA ASP A 103 6.11 8.87 -11.34
C ASP A 103 4.78 8.58 -12.05
N HIS A 104 4.28 7.34 -11.95
CA HIS A 104 2.94 6.98 -12.45
C HIS A 104 1.83 7.81 -11.78
N LEU A 105 1.81 7.93 -10.45
CA LEU A 105 0.85 8.78 -9.73
C LEU A 105 0.91 10.24 -10.21
N THR A 106 2.13 10.77 -10.39
CA THR A 106 2.31 12.13 -10.94
C THR A 106 1.73 12.26 -12.34
N SER A 107 1.90 11.25 -13.20
CA SER A 107 1.34 11.24 -14.56
C SER A 107 -0.19 11.24 -14.59
N LEU A 108 -0.84 10.67 -13.55
CA LEU A 108 -2.28 10.71 -13.37
C LEU A 108 -2.78 12.06 -12.82
N GLY A 109 -1.88 12.87 -12.26
CA GLY A 109 -2.18 14.14 -11.59
C GLY A 109 -2.21 14.06 -10.06
N ASP A 110 -1.92 12.89 -9.47
CA ASP A 110 -1.92 12.69 -8.01
C ASP A 110 -0.60 13.11 -7.36
N LYS A 111 -0.30 14.41 -7.41
CA LYS A 111 0.91 14.96 -6.76
C LYS A 111 0.86 14.88 -5.23
N SER A 112 -0.34 14.78 -4.66
CA SER A 112 -0.58 14.63 -3.21
C SER A 112 -0.28 13.22 -2.71
N GLY A 113 -0.47 12.21 -3.54
CA GLY A 113 -0.17 10.81 -3.23
C GLY A 113 1.32 10.48 -3.25
N VAL A 114 2.16 11.38 -3.76
CA VAL A 114 3.62 11.21 -3.81
C VAL A 114 4.28 11.86 -2.58
N PRO A 115 5.00 11.09 -1.73
CA PRO A 115 5.73 11.65 -0.60
C PRO A 115 6.94 12.47 -1.07
N ASP A 116 7.37 13.46 -0.28
CA ASP A 116 8.48 14.34 -0.65
C ASP A 116 9.78 13.60 -0.98
N SER A 117 10.02 12.45 -0.34
CA SER A 117 11.17 11.58 -0.60
C SER A 117 11.23 10.98 -2.02
N LEU A 118 10.11 11.04 -2.76
CA LEU A 118 9.97 10.43 -4.08
C LEU A 118 9.56 11.43 -5.18
N LYS A 119 9.42 12.72 -4.83
CA LYS A 119 9.26 13.80 -5.81
C LYS A 119 10.58 14.09 -6.53
#